data_AF-X8AAG2-F1
#
_entry.id   AF-X8AAG2-F1
#
_cell.length_a   1.000
_cell.length_b   1.000
_cell.length_c   1.000
_cell.angle_alpha   90.00
_cell.angle_beta   90.00
_cell.angle_gamma   90.00
#
_symmetry.space_group_name_H-M   'P 1'
#
loop_
_entity.id
_entity.type
_entity.pdbx_description
1 polymer ?
#
loop_
_entity_poly.entity_id
_entity_poly.type
_entity_poly.pdbx_seq_one_letter_code
_entity_poly.pdbx_strand_id
1 'polypeptide(L)' 'MHLHGHTFQVIKTDGSPGPRKDTVNVLPKQKVNAILVADNPGTWLLHCHNTYHQEAGMMTRLDYKI' A
#
# COMPACT_ATOMS: atom_id res chain seq x y z
N MET A 1 5.13 3.41 -1.39
CA MET A 1 3.77 2.95 -1.70
C MET A 1 2.87 3.31 -0.54
N HIS A 2 1.85 4.12 -0.79
CA HIS A 2 0.89 4.60 0.19
C HIS A 2 -0.52 4.20 -0.26
N LEU A 3 -1.32 3.66 0.66
CA LEU A 3 -2.72 3.29 0.44
C LEU A 3 -3.61 4.20 1.29
N HIS A 4 -4.56 4.86 0.64
CA HIS A 4 -5.55 5.69 1.32
C HIS A 4 -6.58 4.85 2.07
N GLY A 5 -7.17 5.42 3.12
CA GLY A 5 -8.29 4.82 3.86
C GLY A 5 -7.96 3.59 4.69
N HIS A 6 -6.70 3.13 4.70
CA HIS A 6 -6.27 1.88 5.33
C HIS A 6 -4.90 2.00 5.99
N THR A 7 -4.68 1.14 6.97
CA THR A 7 -3.35 0.68 7.36
C THR A 7 -3.20 -0.79 6.99
N PHE A 8 -1.96 -1.24 6.76
CA PHE A 8 -1.64 -2.61 6.40
C PHE A 8 -0.49 -3.15 7.24
N GLN A 9 -0.52 -4.45 7.46
CA GLN A 9 0.53 -5.20 8.14
C GLN A 9 1.62 -5.56 7.12
N VAL A 10 2.84 -5.03 7.27
CA VAL A 10 3.98 -5.49 6.46
C VAL A 10 4.38 -6.90 6.90
N ILE A 11 4.64 -7.77 5.94
CA ILE A 11 5.08 -9.15 6.17
C ILE A 11 6.57 -9.25 5.83
N LYS A 12 7.37 -9.72 6.79
CA LYS A 12 8.80 -9.94 6.61
C LYS A 12 9.05 -11.12 5.66
N THR A 13 10.30 -11.27 5.22
CA THR A 13 10.68 -12.34 4.30
C THR A 13 10.50 -13.74 4.87
N ASP A 14 10.53 -13.89 6.20
CA ASP A 14 10.28 -15.13 6.92
C ASP A 14 8.78 -15.41 7.18
N GLY A 15 7.88 -14.55 6.69
CA GLY A 15 6.44 -14.64 6.90
C GLY A 15 5.95 -14.07 8.24
N SER A 16 6.84 -13.64 9.13
CA SER A 16 6.46 -13.04 10.41
C SER A 16 5.92 -11.60 10.24
N PRO A 17 5.04 -11.13 11.15
CA PRO A 17 4.53 -9.76 11.09
C PRO A 17 5.63 -8.74 11.39
N GLY A 18 5.73 -7.73 10.53
CA GLY A 18 6.54 -6.54 10.70
C GLY A 18 5.74 -5.35 11.30
N PRO A 19 6.10 -4.11 10.98
CA PRO A 19 5.32 -2.95 11.40
C PRO A 19 4.00 -2.82 10.63
N ARG A 20 2.97 -2.28 11.28
CA ARG A 20 1.73 -1.81 10.64
C ARG A 20 1.90 -0.36 10.17
N LYS A 21 1.59 -0.06 8.91
CA LYS A 21 1.81 1.26 8.28
C LYS A 21 0.73 1.59 7.26
N ASP A 22 0.60 2.86 6.87
CA ASP A 22 -0.13 3.30 5.67
C ASP A 22 0.79 3.50 4.45
N THR A 23 2.09 3.58 4.70
CA THR A 23 3.12 3.90 3.70
C THR A 23 4.37 3.07 3.95
N VAL A 24 4.92 2.49 2.89
CA VAL A 24 6.16 1.71 2.94
C VAL A 24 7.06 2.01 1.75
N ASN A 25 8.37 2.06 1.98
CA ASN A 25 9.36 2.14 0.92
C ASN A 25 9.49 0.79 0.22
N VAL A 26 9.39 0.81 -1.11
CA VAL A 26 9.69 -0.34 -1.96
C VAL A 26 10.87 0.07 -2.81
N LEU A 27 12.05 -0.49 -2.52
CA LEU A 27 13.28 -0.17 -3.24
C LEU A 27 13.25 -0.75 -4.66
N PRO A 28 14.07 -0.22 -5.60
CA PRO A 28 14.16 -0.75 -6.94
C PRO A 28 14.42 -2.27 -6.96
N LYS A 29 13.69 -2.99 -7.81
CA LYS A 29 13.76 -4.46 -7.96
C LYS A 29 13.43 -5.27 -6.69
N GLN A 30 12.86 -4.64 -5.65
CA GLN A 30 12.37 -5.33 -4.46
C GLN A 30 10.84 -5.47 -4.46
N LYS A 31 10.35 -6.30 -3.54
CA LYS A 31 8.92 -6.52 -3.29
C LYS A 31 8.67 -6.41 -1.79
N VAL A 32 7.48 -5.94 -1.43
CA VAL A 32 7.00 -5.92 -0.04
C VAL A 32 5.67 -6.67 -0.01
N ASN A 33 5.57 -7.64 0.88
CA ASN A 33 4.31 -8.32 1.16
C ASN A 33 3.54 -7.54 2.23
N ALA A 34 2.24 -7.34 2.03
CA ALA A 34 1.40 -6.64 2.98
C ALA A 34 0.01 -7.28 3.06
N ILE A 35 -0.57 -7.28 4.25
CA ILE A 35 -1.94 -7.75 4.51
C ILE A 35 -2.77 -6.55 4.96
N LEU A 36 -3.90 -6.33 4.29
CA LEU A 36 -4.87 -5.30 4.67
C LEU A 36 -6.19 -5.97 5.09
N VAL A 37 -6.93 -5.30 5.97
CA VAL A 37 -8.31 -5.64 6.29
C VAL A 37 -9.19 -4.71 5.47
N ALA A 38 -10.05 -5.25 4.61
CA ALA A 38 -10.89 -4.48 3.70
C ALA A 38 -12.22 -4.10 4.37
N ASP A 39 -12.14 -3.30 5.43
CA ASP A 39 -13.28 -2.91 6.29
C ASP A 39 -13.82 -1.50 6.02
N ASN A 40 -13.21 -0.76 5.09
CA ASN A 40 -13.62 0.59 4.68
C ASN A 40 -14.05 0.67 3.18
N PRO A 41 -15.28 0.26 2.81
CA PRO A 41 -15.73 0.17 1.41
C PRO A 41 -15.63 1.49 0.66
N GLY A 42 -15.22 1.44 -0.60
CA GLY A 42 -15.05 2.64 -1.42
C GLY A 42 -14.03 2.48 -2.54
N THR A 43 -13.55 3.62 -3.00
CA THR A 43 -12.47 3.74 -3.98
C THR A 43 -11.30 4.45 -3.33
N TRP A 44 -10.18 3.75 -3.19
CA TRP A 44 -9.00 4.26 -2.48
C TRP A 44 -7.78 4.30 -3.38
N LEU A 45 -7.07 5.43 -3.36
CA LEU A 45 -5.84 5.57 -4.13
C LEU A 45 -4.71 4.73 -3.51
N LEU A 46 -4.00 4.01 -4.38
CA LEU A 46 -2.72 3.39 -4.09
C LEU A 46 -1.68 4.02 -5.00
N HIS A 47 -0.67 4.67 -4.43
CA HIS A 47 0.33 5.39 -5.23
C HIS A 47 1.71 5.41 -4.59
N CYS A 48 2.70 5.84 -5.35
CA CYS A 48 3.99 6.23 -4.76
C CYS A 48 3.81 7.54 -3.99
N HIS A 49 4.26 7.62 -2.74
CA HIS A 49 4.19 8.86 -1.96
C HIS A 49 5.39 9.79 -2.21
N ASN A 50 6.03 9.63 -3.37
CA ASN A 50 6.92 10.61 -3.95
C ASN A 50 6.10 11.39 -4.99
N THR A 51 5.89 12.68 -4.73
CA THR A 51 5.03 13.56 -5.54
C THR A 51 5.38 13.51 -7.02
N TYR A 52 6.66 13.53 -7.36
CA TYR A 52 7.11 13.47 -8.77
C TYR A 52 6.65 12.18 -9.47
N HIS A 53 6.73 11.03 -8.79
CA HIS A 53 6.27 9.77 -9.36
C HIS A 53 4.73 9.70 -9.43
N GLN A 54 4.03 10.24 -8.43
CA GLN A 54 2.57 10.31 -8.44
C GLN A 54 2.07 11.14 -9.63
N GLU A 55 2.61 12.35 -9.81
CA GLU A 55 2.25 13.26 -10.91
C GLU A 55 2.59 12.68 -12.28
N ALA A 56 3.67 11.89 -12.38
CA ALA A 56 4.01 11.14 -13.58
C ALA A 56 3.10 9.92 -13.85
N GLY A 57 2.08 9.68 -13.01
CA GLY A 57 1.06 8.65 -13.22
C GLY A 57 1.27 7.34 -12.46
N MET A 58 2.21 7.25 -11.51
CA MET A 58 2.41 6.07 -10.67
C MET A 58 1.35 5.95 -9.58
N MET A 59 0.10 5.76 -10.01
CA MET A 59 -1.09 5.64 -9.20
C MET A 59 -2.06 4.59 -9.76
N THR A 60 -2.80 3.96 -8.88
CA THR A 60 -3.94 3.10 -9.20
C THR A 60 -4.98 3.20 -8.07
N ARG A 61 -6.06 2.42 -8.13
CA ARG A 61 -7.02 2.33 -7.04
C ARG A 61 -7.33 0.92 -6.60
N LEU A 62 -7.74 0.82 -5.34
CA LEU A 62 -8.37 -0.34 -4.74
C LEU A 62 -9.87 -0.04 -4.61
N ASP A 63 -10.68 -0.81 -5.32
CA ASP A 63 -12.14 -0.66 -5.34
C ASP A 63 -12.80 -1.90 -4.75
N TYR A 64 -13.67 -1.70 -3.76
CA TYR A 64 -14.50 -2.77 -3.22
C TYR A 64 -15.76 -2.26 -2.54
N LYS A 65 -16.75 -3.16 -2.48
CA LYS A 65 -18.06 -2.98 -1.86
C LYS A 65 -18.34 -4.18 -0.96
N ILE A 66 -19.23 -4.01 0.02
CA ILE A 66 -19.74 -5.10 0.88
C ILE A 66 -20.79 -5.90 0.10
#